data_AF-A0A2V5QLA5-F1
#
_entry.id   AF-A0A2V5QLA5-F1
#
_cell.length_a   1.000
_cell.length_b   1.000
_cell.length_c   1.000
_cell.angle_alpha   90.00
_cell.angle_beta   90.00
_cell.angle_gamma   90.00
#
_symmetry.space_group_name_H-M   'P 1'
#
loop_
_entity.id
_entity.type
_entity.pdbx_description
1 polymer ?
#
loop_
_entity_poly.entity_id
_entity_poly.type
_entity_poly.pdbx_seq_one_letter_code
_entity_poly.pdbx_strand_id
1 'polypeptide(L)'
;MSGFFEEVQRRKVYRVAAAYIIAAGFIIQIGSAVFPAWELPNWAFRLVVVLLLIGFPLALILAWAYDVTPQGIRATSTPSVPVARRRRNLIMLIAIGVIISAAAGFFLLPRASARKIDKSIAVLPFQNLSNEKENAYFADGIQDDILTNLSKIGDLKVISRMSVMSYRGDGVHNAREIGKALGVATLLEGSVRRAGNRVRVNVQLINATNDEHIWAEDYDRDLTDVFAIQTDLAQKIASALQAKLSPNEKARLDNRPTQNPDAYLLFVQAHDYANRAEMFHDTSLKAEPLFEQAIKLDPNFAAAFAGLSMVESWVYHSFDPVPSRREKARLNAEEALRLQPDLPEGHLALGFSYYYGDRDYEHALAEFEIARRGLPNESQAYFAIGSIQRRQGKWTESNANLEKAATLDPKNINVVINLCFSYIASSVH
;
A
#
# COMPACT_ATOMS: atom_id res chain seq x y z
N MET A 1 -3.81 -14.16 -61.92
CA MET A 1 -3.34 -13.51 -60.67
C MET A 1 -2.26 -14.37 -60.03
N SER A 2 -1.15 -14.60 -60.73
CA SER A 2 -0.04 -15.45 -60.29
C SER A 2 1.21 -14.58 -60.12
N GLY A 3 1.49 -14.08 -58.90
CA GLY A 3 2.44 -12.97 -58.79
C GLY A 3 3.24 -12.80 -57.50
N PHE A 4 3.04 -13.63 -56.48
CA PHE A 4 3.82 -13.53 -55.23
C PHE A 4 4.18 -14.91 -54.68
N PHE A 5 3.19 -15.77 -54.47
CA PHE A 5 3.42 -17.13 -53.96
C PHE A 5 4.30 -17.99 -54.88
N GLU A 6 4.07 -17.94 -56.19
CA GLU A 6 4.92 -18.63 -57.17
C GLU A 6 6.38 -18.13 -57.14
N GLU A 7 6.60 -16.84 -56.87
CA GLU A 7 7.95 -16.26 -56.85
C GLU A 7 8.69 -16.58 -55.53
N VAL A 8 7.97 -16.64 -54.40
CA VAL A 8 8.48 -17.14 -53.12
C VAL A 8 8.87 -18.62 -53.22
N GLN A 9 8.07 -19.43 -53.91
CA GLN A 9 8.33 -20.85 -54.14
C GLN A 9 9.51 -21.06 -55.10
N ARG A 10 9.58 -20.26 -56.19
CA ARG A 10 10.69 -20.31 -57.16
C ARG A 10 12.05 -19.96 -56.53
N ARG A 11 12.09 -18.92 -55.69
CA ARG A 11 13.33 -18.48 -55.02
C ARG A 11 13.69 -19.27 -53.75
N LYS A 12 12.94 -20.35 -53.45
CA LYS A 12 13.15 -21.22 -52.28
C LYS A 12 13.18 -20.47 -50.93
N VAL A 13 12.61 -19.27 -50.84
CA VAL A 13 12.62 -18.43 -49.64
C VAL A 13 11.94 -19.15 -48.47
N TYR A 14 10.95 -20.00 -48.77
CA TYR A 14 10.29 -20.86 -47.78
C TYR A 14 11.24 -21.85 -47.08
N ARG A 15 12.32 -22.31 -47.75
CA ARG A 15 13.32 -23.20 -47.14
C ARG A 15 14.17 -22.44 -46.12
N VAL A 16 14.53 -21.19 -46.43
CA VAL A 16 15.28 -20.33 -45.51
C VAL A 16 14.39 -19.94 -44.32
N ALA A 17 13.11 -19.63 -44.57
CA ALA A 17 12.14 -19.37 -43.51
C ALA A 17 12.01 -20.57 -42.55
N ALA A 18 11.85 -21.78 -43.09
CA ALA A 18 11.76 -23.01 -42.29
C ALA A 18 13.05 -23.29 -41.50
N ALA A 19 14.22 -23.16 -42.15
CA ALA A 19 15.51 -23.34 -41.49
C ALA A 19 15.73 -22.32 -40.37
N TYR A 20 15.35 -21.05 -40.58
CA TYR A 20 15.44 -20.00 -39.57
C TYR A 20 14.54 -20.28 -38.37
N ILE A 21 13.29 -20.72 -38.61
CA ILE A 21 12.36 -21.06 -37.52
C ILE A 21 12.89 -22.24 -36.69
N ILE A 22 13.44 -23.27 -37.33
CA ILE A 22 14.03 -24.43 -36.65
C ILE A 22 15.23 -23.99 -35.80
N ALA A 23 16.14 -23.20 -36.38
CA ALA A 23 17.32 -22.70 -35.67
C ALA A 23 16.94 -21.77 -34.50
N ALA A 24 16.00 -20.85 -34.71
CA ALA A 24 15.48 -19.97 -33.67
C ALA A 24 14.81 -20.76 -32.55
N GLY A 25 14.02 -21.79 -32.88
CA GLY A 25 13.42 -22.69 -31.90
C GLY A 25 14.46 -23.41 -31.04
N PHE A 26 15.54 -23.89 -31.66
CA PHE A 26 16.63 -24.55 -30.93
C PHE A 26 17.38 -23.59 -30.00
N ILE A 27 17.65 -22.36 -30.45
CA ILE A 27 18.26 -21.29 -29.63
C ILE A 27 17.36 -20.94 -28.43
N ILE A 28 16.05 -20.82 -28.66
CA ILE A 28 15.08 -20.54 -27.59
C ILE A 28 15.04 -21.70 -26.58
N GLN A 29 15.04 -22.94 -27.06
CA GLN A 29 15.01 -24.14 -26.20
C GLN A 29 16.27 -24.22 -25.32
N ILE A 30 17.45 -24.03 -25.90
CA ILE A 30 18.71 -23.97 -25.14
C ILE A 30 18.69 -22.80 -24.15
N GLY A 31 18.29 -21.61 -24.61
CA GLY A 31 18.24 -20.42 -23.76
C GLY A 31 17.30 -20.62 -22.55
N SER A 32 16.17 -21.29 -22.74
CA SER A 32 15.20 -21.55 -21.67
C SER A 32 15.72 -22.48 -20.57
N ALA A 33 16.69 -23.35 -20.89
CA ALA A 33 17.33 -24.22 -19.92
C ALA A 33 18.59 -23.59 -19.30
N VAL A 34 19.40 -22.91 -20.11
CA VAL A 34 20.72 -22.38 -19.68
C VAL A 34 20.60 -21.08 -18.90
N PHE A 35 19.70 -20.17 -19.30
CA PHE A 35 19.63 -18.84 -18.66
C PHE A 35 19.18 -18.93 -17.19
N PRO A 36 18.14 -19.71 -16.82
CA PRO A 36 17.78 -19.90 -15.42
C PRO A 36 18.87 -20.63 -14.62
N ALA A 37 19.55 -21.61 -15.23
CA ALA A 37 20.61 -22.37 -14.57
C ALA A 37 21.84 -21.53 -14.20
N TRP A 38 22.01 -20.36 -14.84
CA TRP A 38 23.10 -19.41 -14.60
C TRP A 38 22.64 -18.15 -13.88
N GLU A 39 21.43 -18.15 -13.32
CA GLU A 39 20.81 -17.00 -12.62
C GLU A 39 20.81 -15.70 -13.45
N LEU A 40 20.78 -15.82 -14.78
CA LEU A 40 20.77 -14.66 -15.65
C LEU A 40 19.43 -13.92 -15.51
N PRO A 41 19.43 -12.57 -15.48
CA PRO A 41 18.20 -11.82 -15.41
C PRO A 41 17.22 -12.16 -16.54
N ASN A 42 15.93 -12.22 -16.22
CA ASN A 42 14.87 -12.55 -17.19
C ASN A 42 14.84 -11.62 -18.43
N TRP A 43 15.41 -10.42 -18.35
CA TRP A 43 15.54 -9.52 -19.49
C TRP A 43 16.52 -10.04 -20.55
N ALA A 44 17.55 -10.80 -20.16
CA ALA A 44 18.58 -11.28 -21.08
C ALA A 44 18.03 -12.33 -22.06
N PHE A 45 17.24 -13.29 -21.56
CA PHE A 45 16.57 -14.28 -22.42
C PHE A 45 15.59 -13.62 -23.39
N ARG A 46 14.85 -12.60 -22.91
CA ARG A 46 13.92 -11.83 -23.76
C ARG A 46 14.64 -11.07 -24.87
N LEU A 47 15.83 -10.53 -24.61
CA LEU A 47 16.64 -9.83 -25.63
C LEU A 47 17.01 -10.78 -26.77
N VAL A 48 17.38 -12.03 -26.48
CA VAL A 48 17.67 -13.06 -27.49
C VAL A 48 16.46 -13.32 -28.38
N VAL A 49 15.26 -13.45 -27.80
CA VAL A 49 14.01 -13.65 -28.57
C VAL A 49 13.74 -12.45 -29.48
N VAL A 50 13.93 -11.22 -29.00
CA VAL A 50 13.75 -10.00 -29.81
C VAL A 50 14.73 -9.95 -30.98
N LEU A 51 16.01 -10.30 -30.76
CA LEU A 51 17.01 -10.35 -31.83
C LEU A 51 16.65 -11.39 -32.90
N LEU A 52 16.13 -12.56 -32.52
CA LEU A 52 15.66 -13.58 -33.46
C LEU A 52 14.46 -13.09 -34.29
N LEU A 53 13.54 -12.35 -33.66
CA LEU A 53 12.38 -11.78 -34.35
C LEU A 53 12.76 -10.66 -35.33
N ILE A 54 13.79 -9.86 -35.03
CA ILE A 54 14.34 -8.85 -35.93
C ILE A 54 15.17 -9.50 -37.05
N GLY A 55 15.90 -10.57 -36.74
CA GLY A 55 16.73 -11.27 -37.70
C GLY A 55 15.91 -12.04 -38.75
N PHE A 56 14.70 -12.49 -38.43
CA PHE A 56 13.83 -13.20 -39.37
C PHE A 56 13.49 -12.41 -40.64
N PRO A 57 12.97 -11.15 -40.58
CA PRO A 57 12.71 -10.37 -41.80
C PRO A 57 14.00 -10.04 -42.56
N LEU A 58 15.12 -9.81 -41.88
CA LEU A 58 16.43 -9.65 -42.54
C LEU A 58 16.84 -10.91 -43.31
N ALA A 59 16.68 -12.09 -42.72
CA ALA A 59 16.99 -13.36 -43.35
C ALA A 59 16.11 -13.61 -44.59
N LEU A 60 14.83 -13.26 -44.55
CA LEU A 60 13.93 -13.35 -45.70
C LEU A 60 14.33 -12.39 -46.83
N ILE A 61 14.75 -11.17 -46.51
CA ILE A 61 15.23 -10.19 -47.50
C ILE A 61 16.51 -10.69 -48.18
N LEU A 62 17.46 -11.21 -47.41
CA LEU A 62 18.71 -11.77 -47.95
C LEU A 62 18.45 -13.01 -48.82
N ALA A 63 17.58 -13.90 -48.38
CA ALA A 63 17.15 -15.08 -49.15
C ALA A 63 16.43 -14.71 -50.45
N TRP A 64 15.79 -13.55 -50.50
CA TRP A 64 15.11 -13.07 -51.70
C TRP A 64 16.07 -12.39 -52.69
N ALA A 65 17.15 -11.78 -52.18
CA ALA A 65 18.15 -11.07 -52.97
C ALA A 65 19.28 -11.97 -53.52
N TYR A 66 19.59 -13.08 -52.85
CA TYR A 66 20.72 -13.95 -53.15
C TYR A 66 20.30 -15.42 -53.24
N ASP A 67 20.77 -16.12 -54.27
CA ASP A 67 20.53 -17.57 -54.45
C ASP A 67 21.78 -18.33 -53.97
N VAL A 68 21.61 -19.21 -52.98
CA VAL A 68 22.70 -20.00 -52.42
C VAL A 68 22.87 -21.26 -53.28
N THR A 69 23.88 -21.27 -54.14
CA THR A 69 24.22 -22.43 -54.98
C THR A 69 25.49 -23.13 -54.47
N PRO A 70 25.73 -24.41 -54.80
CA PRO A 70 26.94 -25.14 -54.38
C PRO A 70 28.28 -24.52 -54.82
N GLN A 71 28.24 -23.49 -55.69
CA GLN A 71 29.39 -22.80 -56.26
C GLN A 71 29.61 -21.39 -55.66
N GLY A 72 28.91 -21.04 -54.57
CA GLY A 72 29.01 -19.75 -53.87
C GLY A 72 27.75 -18.86 -53.98
N ILE A 73 27.76 -17.74 -53.25
CA ILE A 73 26.67 -16.75 -53.23
C ILE A 73 26.71 -15.96 -54.55
N ARG A 74 25.71 -16.14 -55.43
CA ARG A 74 25.56 -15.34 -56.65
C ARG A 74 24.27 -14.53 -56.60
N ALA A 75 24.34 -13.27 -57.03
CA ALA A 75 23.16 -12.45 -57.29
C ALA A 75 22.37 -13.07 -58.45
N THR A 76 21.05 -13.21 -58.30
CA THR A 76 20.19 -13.97 -59.23
C THR A 76 20.23 -13.38 -60.65
N SER A 77 20.53 -14.19 -61.67
CA SER A 77 20.41 -13.81 -63.08
C SER A 77 18.92 -13.75 -63.50
N THR A 78 18.55 -12.69 -64.21
CA THR A 78 17.17 -12.25 -64.43
C THR A 78 16.58 -12.78 -65.74
N PRO A 79 15.27 -13.08 -65.78
CA PRO A 79 14.43 -12.72 -66.92
C PRO A 79 13.48 -11.56 -66.57
N SER A 80 13.07 -10.84 -67.61
CA SER A 80 12.31 -9.59 -67.65
C SER A 80 11.00 -9.57 -66.85
N VAL A 81 11.08 -9.21 -65.56
CA VAL A 81 9.91 -8.74 -64.79
C VAL A 81 10.02 -7.21 -64.67
N PRO A 82 8.96 -6.44 -64.98
CA PRO A 82 9.00 -4.98 -64.89
C PRO A 82 9.38 -4.52 -63.48
N VAL A 83 10.35 -3.60 -63.40
CA VAL A 83 11.01 -3.11 -62.18
C VAL A 83 10.00 -2.68 -61.09
N ALA A 84 8.83 -2.19 -61.50
CA ALA A 84 7.73 -1.78 -60.60
C ALA A 84 7.17 -2.93 -59.75
N ARG A 85 7.04 -4.15 -60.29
CA ARG A 85 6.52 -5.33 -59.56
C ARG A 85 7.53 -5.85 -58.53
N ARG A 86 8.81 -5.80 -58.86
CA ARG A 86 9.93 -6.18 -57.97
C ARG A 86 10.00 -5.26 -56.74
N ARG A 87 9.86 -3.95 -56.95
CA ARG A 87 9.85 -2.95 -55.87
C ARG A 87 8.64 -3.13 -54.94
N ARG A 88 7.46 -3.42 -55.51
CA ARG A 88 6.22 -3.67 -54.75
C ARG A 88 6.30 -4.91 -53.85
N ASN A 89 6.85 -6.02 -54.35
CA ASN A 89 6.98 -7.26 -53.58
C ASN A 89 8.01 -7.12 -52.44
N LEU A 90 9.08 -6.36 -52.65
CA LEU A 90 10.06 -6.04 -51.61
C LEU A 90 9.47 -5.12 -50.52
N ILE A 91 8.69 -4.11 -50.92
CA ILE A 91 7.99 -3.22 -49.97
C ILE A 91 6.99 -4.00 -49.11
N MET A 92 6.26 -4.97 -49.68
CA MET A 92 5.32 -5.80 -48.91
C MET A 92 6.04 -6.69 -47.87
N LEU A 93 7.21 -7.24 -48.20
CA LEU A 93 8.01 -8.04 -47.24
C LEU A 93 8.55 -7.17 -46.09
N ILE A 94 9.01 -5.95 -46.38
CA ILE A 94 9.46 -5.00 -45.36
C ILE A 94 8.28 -4.61 -44.47
N ALA A 95 7.12 -4.30 -45.06
CA ALA A 95 5.93 -3.90 -44.30
C ALA A 95 5.46 -5.02 -43.35
N ILE A 96 5.40 -6.27 -43.82
CA ILE A 96 5.01 -7.42 -42.99
C ILE A 96 6.04 -7.66 -41.87
N GLY A 97 7.33 -7.58 -42.19
CA GLY A 97 8.41 -7.71 -41.21
C GLY A 97 8.33 -6.65 -40.11
N VAL A 98 8.12 -5.39 -40.49
CA VAL A 98 7.96 -4.27 -39.55
C VAL A 98 6.71 -4.42 -38.70
N ILE A 99 5.58 -4.86 -39.27
CA ILE A 99 4.34 -5.09 -38.52
C ILE A 99 4.52 -6.23 -37.50
N ILE A 100 5.17 -7.33 -37.87
CA ILE A 100 5.43 -8.46 -36.96
C ILE A 100 6.41 -8.05 -35.86
N SER A 101 7.49 -7.34 -36.20
CA SER A 101 8.45 -6.83 -35.21
C SER A 101 7.84 -5.77 -34.30
N ALA A 102 6.95 -4.91 -34.80
CA ALA A 102 6.23 -3.92 -34.01
C ALA A 102 5.19 -4.57 -33.09
N ALA A 103 4.43 -5.56 -33.59
CA ALA A 103 3.48 -6.31 -32.79
C ALA A 103 4.20 -7.13 -31.71
N ALA A 104 5.29 -7.80 -32.05
CA ALA A 104 6.11 -8.52 -31.08
C ALA A 104 6.74 -7.57 -30.06
N GLY A 105 7.24 -6.41 -30.49
CA GLY A 105 7.73 -5.37 -29.58
C GLY A 105 6.64 -4.86 -28.64
N PHE A 106 5.42 -4.66 -29.13
CA PHE A 106 4.28 -4.18 -28.34
C PHE A 106 3.77 -5.20 -27.31
N PHE A 107 3.89 -6.51 -27.59
CA PHE A 107 3.44 -7.59 -26.70
C PHE A 107 4.55 -8.17 -25.81
N LEU A 108 5.83 -8.12 -26.22
CA LEU A 108 6.96 -8.71 -25.49
C LEU A 108 7.83 -7.71 -24.73
N LEU A 109 7.89 -6.44 -25.16
CA LEU A 109 8.54 -5.42 -24.34
C LEU A 109 7.62 -5.14 -23.15
N PRO A 110 8.13 -5.19 -21.91
CA PRO A 110 7.35 -4.67 -20.79
C PRO A 110 7.01 -3.24 -21.17
N ARG A 111 5.71 -2.93 -21.25
CA ARG A 111 5.30 -1.54 -21.16
C ARG A 111 5.98 -1.05 -19.88
N ALA A 112 6.95 -0.17 -20.02
CA ALA A 112 7.26 0.81 -18.99
C ALA A 112 6.03 1.73 -18.91
N SER A 113 4.89 1.14 -18.53
CA SER A 113 3.85 1.86 -17.89
C SER A 113 4.54 2.38 -16.65
N ALA A 114 4.70 3.70 -16.54
CA ALA A 114 4.76 4.32 -15.25
C ALA A 114 3.48 3.86 -14.54
N ARG A 115 3.54 2.69 -13.88
CA ARG A 115 2.43 2.15 -13.12
C ARG A 115 2.18 3.23 -12.09
N LYS A 116 1.06 3.91 -12.23
CA LYS A 116 0.55 4.80 -11.20
C LYS A 116 0.57 3.98 -9.92
N ILE A 117 1.45 4.36 -8.99
CA ILE A 117 1.50 3.72 -7.69
C ILE A 117 0.15 4.05 -7.05
N ASP A 118 -0.64 3.03 -6.76
CA ASP A 118 -1.89 3.23 -6.05
C ASP A 118 -1.55 3.88 -4.71
N LYS A 119 -2.25 4.97 -4.38
CA LYS A 119 -2.01 5.82 -3.21
C LYS A 119 -2.38 5.09 -1.93
N SER A 120 -1.61 4.06 -1.61
CA SER A 120 -1.92 3.09 -0.58
C SER A 120 -0.65 2.67 0.13
N ILE A 121 -0.69 2.70 1.45
CA ILE A 121 0.47 2.51 2.31
C ILE A 121 0.11 1.66 3.52
N ALA A 122 1.01 0.75 3.88
CA ALA A 122 1.01 0.11 5.18
C ALA A 122 2.29 0.50 5.92
N VAL A 123 2.16 0.97 7.16
CA VAL A 123 3.31 1.29 8.02
C VAL A 123 3.62 0.05 8.85
N LEU A 124 4.71 -0.64 8.54
CA LEU A 124 5.08 -1.85 9.27
C LEU A 124 5.60 -1.52 10.68
N PRO A 125 5.53 -2.47 11.64
CA PRO A 125 6.06 -2.26 12.98
C PRO A 125 7.54 -1.86 12.93
N PHE A 126 7.89 -0.75 13.56
CA PHE A 126 9.26 -0.25 13.55
C PHE A 126 10.16 -1.10 14.46
N GLN A 127 11.38 -1.37 14.00
CA GLN A 127 12.37 -2.09 14.81
C GLN A 127 12.88 -1.19 15.94
N ASN A 128 12.88 -1.69 17.16
CA ASN A 128 13.53 -1.01 18.28
C ASN A 128 15.01 -1.39 18.33
N LEU A 129 15.90 -0.45 18.00
CA LEU A 129 17.35 -0.62 18.04
C LEU A 129 17.98 0.00 19.31
N SER A 130 17.17 0.28 20.33
CA SER A 130 17.62 0.77 21.64
C SER A 130 18.06 -0.39 22.54
N ASN A 131 19.07 -0.18 23.38
CA ASN A 131 19.58 -1.21 24.29
C ASN A 131 18.59 -1.53 25.44
N GLU A 132 17.75 -0.56 25.80
CA GLU A 132 16.73 -0.68 26.83
C GLU A 132 15.45 -1.26 26.22
N LYS A 133 15.13 -2.52 26.58
CA LYS A 133 13.88 -3.18 26.16
C LYS A 133 12.64 -2.42 26.60
N GLU A 134 12.75 -1.65 27.67
CA GLU A 134 11.70 -0.77 28.18
C GLU A 134 11.25 0.26 27.12
N ASN A 135 12.10 0.65 26.18
CA ASN A 135 11.75 1.60 25.11
C ASN A 135 11.05 0.95 23.90
N ALA A 136 10.67 -0.33 23.94
CA ALA A 136 9.98 -0.97 22.82
C ALA A 136 8.64 -0.27 22.48
N TYR A 137 7.91 0.22 23.50
CA TYR A 137 6.68 1.00 23.30
C TYR A 137 6.93 2.30 22.51
N PHE A 138 8.15 2.84 22.57
CA PHE A 138 8.48 4.10 21.91
C PHE A 138 8.56 3.92 20.38
N ALA A 139 9.19 2.86 19.90
CA ALA A 139 9.22 2.55 18.46
C ALA A 139 7.80 2.34 17.90
N ASP A 140 6.98 1.62 18.67
CA ASP A 140 5.58 1.38 18.36
C ASP A 140 4.73 2.65 18.38
N GLY A 141 4.99 3.55 19.33
CA GLY A 141 4.36 4.85 19.42
C GLY A 141 4.63 5.74 18.22
N ILE A 142 5.89 5.83 17.80
CA ILE A 142 6.26 6.58 16.60
C ILE A 142 5.55 6.01 15.36
N GLN A 143 5.49 4.69 15.25
CA GLN A 143 4.77 4.02 14.17
C GLN A 143 3.27 4.35 14.19
N ASP A 144 2.63 4.35 15.36
CA ASP A 144 1.22 4.67 15.54
C ASP A 144 0.91 6.15 15.25
N ASP A 145 1.79 7.06 15.66
CA ASP A 145 1.64 8.50 15.38
C ASP A 145 1.80 8.82 13.89
N ILE A 146 2.74 8.16 13.20
CA ILE A 146 2.86 8.26 11.74
C ILE A 146 1.57 7.78 11.09
N LEU A 147 1.04 6.63 11.54
CA LEU A 147 -0.21 6.08 11.02
C LEU A 147 -1.38 7.05 11.27
N THR A 148 -1.47 7.63 12.47
CA THR A 148 -2.48 8.63 12.85
C THR A 148 -2.41 9.88 11.98
N ASN A 149 -1.20 10.36 11.66
CA ASN A 149 -1.04 11.50 10.77
C ASN A 149 -1.39 11.17 9.31
N LEU A 150 -0.95 10.01 8.82
CA LEU A 150 -1.32 9.55 7.47
C LEU A 150 -2.82 9.28 7.35
N SER A 151 -3.49 8.86 8.45
CA SER A 151 -4.90 8.51 8.41
C SER A 151 -5.80 9.71 8.10
N LYS A 152 -5.31 10.91 8.42
CA LYS A 152 -5.95 12.21 8.15
C LYS A 152 -5.95 12.60 6.67
N ILE A 153 -5.15 11.95 5.82
CA ILE A 153 -5.00 12.26 4.40
C ILE A 153 -5.99 11.42 3.57
N GLY A 154 -7.06 12.04 3.08
CA GLY A 154 -8.15 11.33 2.39
C GLY A 154 -7.80 10.76 1.01
N ASP A 155 -6.77 11.31 0.36
CA ASP A 155 -6.27 10.82 -0.94
C ASP A 155 -5.31 9.62 -0.78
N LEU A 156 -5.03 9.19 0.46
CA LEU A 156 -4.30 7.97 0.78
C LEU A 156 -5.25 6.90 1.30
N LYS A 157 -4.98 5.63 0.96
CA LYS A 157 -5.46 4.45 1.68
C LYS A 157 -4.38 4.03 2.68
N VAL A 158 -4.67 4.11 3.97
CA VAL A 158 -3.74 3.71 5.04
C VAL A 158 -4.25 2.46 5.73
N ILE A 159 -3.38 1.47 5.89
CA ILE A 159 -3.73 0.23 6.59
C ILE A 159 -3.56 0.41 8.10
N SER A 160 -4.57 -0.02 8.85
CA SER A 160 -4.64 0.00 10.31
C SER A 160 -3.48 -0.74 10.97
N ARG A 161 -3.06 -0.24 12.14
CA ARG A 161 -2.03 -0.83 13.01
C ARG A 161 -2.30 -2.32 13.25
N MET A 162 -3.55 -2.65 13.56
CA MET A 162 -3.97 -4.02 13.87
C MET A 162 -3.64 -5.01 12.75
N SER A 163 -3.69 -4.56 11.50
CA SER A 163 -3.42 -5.41 10.35
C SER A 163 -1.95 -5.63 10.02
N VAL A 164 -1.07 -4.78 10.55
CA VAL A 164 0.37 -4.85 10.31
C VAL A 164 1.14 -5.47 11.48
N MET A 165 0.55 -5.55 12.68
CA MET A 165 1.22 -6.06 13.89
C MET A 165 1.74 -7.50 13.77
N SER A 166 1.15 -8.34 12.93
CA SER A 166 1.64 -9.71 12.69
C SER A 166 2.99 -9.78 11.97
N TYR A 167 3.43 -8.68 11.34
CA TYR A 167 4.70 -8.58 10.63
C TYR A 167 5.82 -8.00 11.50
N ARG A 168 5.66 -8.06 12.82
CA ARG A 168 6.68 -7.60 13.77
C ARG A 168 7.85 -8.59 13.85
N GLY A 169 9.07 -8.08 13.83
CA GLY A 169 10.30 -8.82 14.08
C GLY A 169 11.22 -8.90 12.86
N ASP A 170 12.36 -9.57 13.04
CA ASP A 170 13.45 -9.65 12.04
C ASP A 170 13.21 -10.73 10.97
N GLY A 171 11.96 -11.13 10.77
CA GLY A 171 11.61 -12.08 9.71
C GLY A 171 11.93 -11.46 8.36
N VAL A 172 12.57 -12.23 7.46
CA VAL A 172 12.66 -11.82 6.05
C VAL A 172 11.25 -11.85 5.49
N HIS A 173 10.60 -10.69 5.49
CA HIS A 173 9.27 -10.54 4.94
C HIS A 173 9.37 -10.07 3.50
N ASN A 174 8.73 -10.81 2.60
CA ASN A 174 8.68 -10.41 1.20
C ASN A 174 7.69 -9.24 1.05
N ALA A 175 8.19 -8.05 0.69
CA ALA A 175 7.36 -6.86 0.51
C ALA A 175 6.18 -7.10 -0.44
N ARG A 176 6.35 -7.94 -1.46
CA ARG A 176 5.28 -8.32 -2.40
C ARG A 176 4.20 -9.18 -1.78
N GLU A 177 4.57 -10.07 -0.86
CA GLU A 177 3.59 -10.90 -0.16
C GLU A 177 2.79 -10.06 0.83
N ILE A 178 3.46 -9.18 1.58
CA ILE A 178 2.79 -8.25 2.50
C ILE A 178 1.85 -7.31 1.73
N GLY A 179 2.34 -6.67 0.66
CA GLY A 179 1.53 -5.76 -0.15
C GLY A 179 0.28 -6.42 -0.73
N LYS A 180 0.39 -7.68 -1.18
CA LYS A 180 -0.77 -8.47 -1.64
C LYS A 180 -1.72 -8.80 -0.49
N ALA A 181 -1.19 -9.23 0.66
CA ALA A 181 -1.99 -9.62 1.81
C ALA A 181 -2.78 -8.44 2.42
N LEU A 182 -2.22 -7.24 2.37
CA LEU A 182 -2.82 -6.01 2.88
C LEU A 182 -3.55 -5.19 1.80
N GLY A 183 -3.35 -5.53 0.52
CA GLY A 183 -3.92 -4.79 -0.60
C GLY A 183 -3.38 -3.36 -0.69
N VAL A 184 -2.05 -3.20 -0.62
CA VAL A 184 -1.34 -1.91 -0.74
C VAL A 184 -0.21 -1.99 -1.76
N ALA A 185 0.09 -0.85 -2.39
CA ALA A 185 1.18 -0.69 -3.33
C ALA A 185 2.50 -0.30 -2.67
N THR A 186 2.48 0.28 -1.46
CA THR A 186 3.70 0.70 -0.75
C THR A 186 3.72 0.28 0.70
N LEU A 187 4.93 0.06 1.21
CA LEU A 187 5.21 -0.27 2.60
C LEU A 187 6.17 0.77 3.17
N LEU A 188 5.92 1.23 4.38
CA LEU A 188 6.88 2.01 5.16
C LEU A 188 7.50 1.11 6.21
N GLU A 189 8.80 0.93 6.12
CA GLU A 189 9.60 0.26 7.14
C GLU A 189 10.45 1.28 7.87
N GLY A 190 10.84 0.96 9.10
CA GLY A 190 11.69 1.85 9.85
C GLY A 190 12.26 1.23 11.10
N SER A 191 13.22 1.93 11.68
CA SER A 191 13.82 1.61 12.96
C SER A 191 13.94 2.85 13.82
N VAL A 192 13.78 2.67 15.13
CA VAL A 192 13.88 3.73 16.12
C VAL A 192 14.92 3.34 17.15
N ARG A 193 15.83 4.28 17.43
CA ARG A 193 16.77 4.19 18.54
C ARG A 193 16.62 5.43 19.40
N ARG A 194 16.38 5.22 20.69
CA ARG A 194 16.37 6.27 21.70
C ARG A 194 17.59 6.13 22.60
N ALA A 195 18.27 7.25 22.86
CA ALA A 195 19.36 7.35 23.83
C ALA A 195 19.15 8.64 24.65
N GLY A 196 18.58 8.49 25.85
CA GLY A 196 18.17 9.63 26.69
C GLY A 196 17.14 10.50 25.96
N ASN A 197 17.51 11.76 25.71
CA ASN A 197 16.67 12.74 25.02
C ASN A 197 16.86 12.78 23.50
N ARG A 198 17.78 11.98 22.94
CA ARG A 198 18.02 11.92 21.49
C ARG A 198 17.29 10.73 20.88
N VAL A 199 16.64 10.98 19.76
CA VAL A 199 15.87 9.99 18.99
C VAL A 199 16.44 9.94 17.59
N ARG A 200 16.83 8.73 17.16
CA ARG A 200 17.19 8.43 15.78
C ARG A 200 16.09 7.59 15.16
N VAL A 201 15.54 8.05 14.04
CA VAL A 201 14.53 7.35 13.26
C VAL A 201 15.06 7.16 11.84
N ASN A 202 15.19 5.92 11.41
CA ASN A 202 15.44 5.59 10.00
C ASN A 202 14.14 5.07 9.41
N VAL A 203 13.77 5.57 8.24
CA VAL A 203 12.57 5.12 7.52
C VAL A 203 12.88 4.91 6.05
N GLN A 204 12.20 3.92 5.45
CA GLN A 204 12.28 3.63 4.04
C GLN A 204 10.89 3.34 3.47
N LEU A 205 10.59 3.95 2.33
CA LEU A 205 9.37 3.69 1.58
C LEU A 205 9.69 2.73 0.43
N ILE A 206 9.03 1.57 0.42
CA ILE A 206 9.27 0.49 -0.53
C ILE A 206 8.03 0.30 -1.41
N ASN A 207 8.25 0.09 -2.71
CA ASN A 207 7.21 -0.35 -3.62
C ASN A 207 6.98 -1.86 -3.46
N ALA A 208 5.83 -2.21 -2.90
CA ALA A 208 5.47 -3.60 -2.62
C ALA A 208 5.36 -4.46 -3.89
N THR A 209 5.21 -3.87 -5.08
CA THR A 209 5.04 -4.65 -6.31
C THR A 209 6.35 -5.24 -6.81
N ASN A 210 7.43 -4.46 -6.76
CA ASN A 210 8.73 -4.79 -7.36
C ASN A 210 9.91 -4.75 -6.36
N ASP A 211 9.64 -4.50 -5.09
CA ASP A 211 10.65 -4.44 -4.01
C ASP A 211 11.66 -3.28 -4.19
N GLU A 212 11.26 -2.25 -4.94
CA GLU A 212 12.10 -1.07 -5.21
C GLU A 212 11.98 -0.05 -4.07
N HIS A 213 13.11 0.42 -3.55
CA HIS A 213 13.15 1.52 -2.60
C HIS A 213 12.82 2.83 -3.32
N ILE A 214 11.72 3.47 -2.93
CA ILE A 214 11.28 4.75 -3.48
C ILE A 214 12.13 5.89 -2.90
N TRP A 215 12.28 5.91 -1.58
CA TRP A 215 13.14 6.84 -0.86
C TRP A 215 13.43 6.29 0.55
N ALA A 216 14.47 6.84 1.19
CA ALA A 216 14.80 6.59 2.59
C ALA A 216 15.24 7.91 3.24
N GLU A 217 15.01 8.04 4.55
CA GLU A 217 15.38 9.23 5.31
C GLU A 217 15.85 8.85 6.72
N ASP A 218 16.82 9.61 7.20
CA ASP A 218 17.38 9.50 8.55
C ASP A 218 17.13 10.78 9.34
N TYR A 219 16.52 10.63 10.51
CA TYR A 219 16.34 11.72 11.47
C TYR A 219 17.18 11.45 12.70
N ASP A 220 17.90 12.47 13.18
CA ASP A 220 18.63 12.45 14.44
C ASP A 220 18.34 13.76 15.20
N ARG A 221 17.33 13.72 16.06
CA ARG A 221 16.75 14.90 16.70
C ARG A 221 16.57 14.71 18.20
N ASP A 222 16.26 15.81 18.87
CA ASP A 222 15.81 15.78 20.25
C ASP A 222 14.37 15.25 20.34
N LEU A 223 13.98 14.64 21.47
CA LEU A 223 12.63 14.15 21.70
C LEU A 223 11.58 15.27 21.58
N THR A 224 11.94 16.50 21.96
CA THR A 224 11.07 17.68 21.80
C THR A 224 10.71 17.98 20.33
N ASP A 225 11.55 17.56 19.39
CA ASP A 225 11.37 17.75 17.95
C ASP A 225 10.69 16.55 17.27
N VAL A 226 10.29 15.52 18.02
CA VAL A 226 9.71 14.28 17.45
C VAL A 226 8.46 14.54 16.62
N PHE A 227 7.65 15.53 17.00
CA PHE A 227 6.47 15.96 16.24
C PHE A 227 6.82 16.54 14.86
N ALA A 228 7.98 17.21 14.74
CA ALA A 228 8.45 17.71 13.47
C ALA A 228 8.85 16.56 12.53
N ILE A 229 9.41 15.47 13.07
CA ILE A 229 9.70 14.26 12.29
C ILE A 229 8.40 13.68 11.73
N GLN A 230 7.38 13.52 12.56
CA GLN A 230 6.09 12.95 12.15
C GLN A 230 5.42 13.77 11.04
N THR A 231 5.46 15.10 11.16
CA THR A 231 4.89 16.03 10.19
C THR A 231 5.65 15.99 8.86
N ASP A 232 6.99 16.10 8.91
CA ASP A 232 7.85 16.04 7.73
C ASP A 232 7.69 14.69 7.00
N LEU A 233 7.66 13.60 7.75
CA LEU A 233 7.48 12.26 7.22
C LEU A 233 6.12 12.09 6.53
N ALA A 234 5.02 12.56 7.14
CA ALA A 234 3.69 12.51 6.51
C ALA A 234 3.65 13.31 5.19
N GLN A 235 4.25 14.50 5.16
CA GLN A 235 4.32 15.34 3.96
C GLN A 235 5.21 14.72 2.87
N LYS A 236 6.35 14.13 3.22
CA LYS A 236 7.24 13.41 2.29
C LYS A 236 6.57 12.17 1.71
N ILE A 237 5.90 11.37 2.54
CA ILE A 237 5.13 10.20 2.09
C ILE A 237 4.04 10.63 1.11
N ALA A 238 3.25 11.65 1.47
CA ALA A 238 2.20 12.13 0.59
C ALA A 238 2.76 12.64 -0.75
N SER A 239 3.88 13.36 -0.71
CA SER A 239 4.55 13.85 -1.92
C SER A 239 5.07 12.71 -2.79
N ALA A 240 5.72 11.71 -2.19
CA ALA A 240 6.24 10.53 -2.89
C ALA A 240 5.13 9.70 -3.54
N LEU A 241 3.98 9.59 -2.86
CA LEU A 241 2.79 8.90 -3.38
C LEU A 241 1.90 9.79 -4.27
N GLN A 242 2.32 11.05 -4.52
CA GLN A 242 1.55 12.04 -5.28
C GLN A 242 0.11 12.23 -4.76
N ALA A 243 -0.06 12.09 -3.45
CA ALA A 243 -1.30 12.36 -2.75
C ALA A 243 -1.49 13.88 -2.58
N LYS A 244 -2.71 14.33 -2.80
CA LYS A 244 -3.10 15.73 -2.64
C LYS A 244 -3.39 15.97 -1.16
N LEU A 245 -2.70 16.95 -0.58
CA LEU A 245 -3.03 17.49 0.73
C LEU A 245 -3.86 18.76 0.54
N SER A 246 -5.05 18.79 1.12
CA SER A 246 -5.81 20.00 1.31
C SER A 246 -5.16 20.90 2.37
N PRO A 247 -5.43 22.22 2.35
CA PRO A 247 -4.93 23.13 3.39
C PRO A 247 -5.34 22.71 4.81
N ASN A 248 -6.55 22.17 4.97
CA ASN A 248 -7.05 21.72 6.27
C ASN A 248 -6.31 20.46 6.76
N GLU A 249 -6.02 19.51 5.87
CA GLU A 249 -5.19 18.34 6.23
C GLU A 249 -3.79 18.77 6.63
N LYS A 250 -3.19 19.71 5.90
CA LYS A 250 -1.87 20.25 6.24
C LYS A 250 -1.86 20.94 7.62
N ALA A 251 -2.85 21.78 7.90
CA ALA A 251 -2.98 22.45 9.20
C ALA A 251 -3.13 21.46 10.36
N ARG A 252 -3.88 20.36 10.16
CA ARG A 252 -4.01 19.30 11.17
C ARG A 252 -2.71 18.52 11.39
N LEU A 253 -1.91 18.31 10.36
CA LEU A 253 -0.60 17.66 10.47
C LEU A 253 0.40 18.53 11.22
N ASP A 254 0.35 19.85 11.02
CA ASP A 254 1.27 20.79 11.67
C ASP A 254 0.92 21.04 13.16
N ASN A 255 -0.23 20.56 13.64
CA ASN A 255 -0.66 20.75 15.01
C ASN A 255 0.10 19.82 15.98
N ARG A 256 0.72 20.40 17.00
CA ARG A 256 1.43 19.65 18.03
C ARG A 256 0.45 19.19 19.12
N PRO A 257 0.43 17.90 19.47
CA PRO A 257 -0.53 17.38 20.44
C PRO A 257 -0.25 17.84 21.88
N THR A 258 1.01 18.12 22.23
CA THR A 258 1.41 18.64 23.54
C THR A 258 2.73 19.40 23.44
N GLN A 259 3.01 20.28 24.42
CA GLN A 259 4.31 20.95 24.60
C GLN A 259 5.17 20.25 25.66
N ASN A 260 4.65 19.23 26.33
CA ASN A 260 5.33 18.51 27.41
C ASN A 260 5.80 17.12 26.92
N PRO A 261 7.11 16.91 26.72
CA PRO A 261 7.65 15.63 26.25
C PRO A 261 7.36 14.46 27.19
N ASP A 262 7.30 14.68 28.51
CA ASP A 262 7.03 13.63 29.47
C ASP A 262 5.57 13.19 29.41
N ALA A 263 4.64 14.15 29.23
CA ALA A 263 3.23 13.85 28.99
C ALA A 263 3.06 13.04 27.69
N TYR A 264 3.82 13.41 26.65
CA TYR A 264 3.83 12.69 25.38
C TYR A 264 4.33 11.24 25.51
N LEU A 265 5.39 11.00 26.26
CA LEU A 265 5.90 9.63 26.49
C LEU A 265 4.86 8.74 27.18
N LEU A 266 4.20 9.27 28.21
CA LEU A 266 3.13 8.56 28.92
C LEU A 266 1.94 8.28 27.99
N PHE A 267 1.56 9.26 27.18
CA PHE A 267 0.50 9.11 26.18
C PHE A 267 0.81 8.02 25.15
N VAL A 268 2.01 8.03 24.59
CA VAL A 268 2.47 7.00 23.65
C VAL A 268 2.47 5.61 24.29
N GLN A 269 2.93 5.51 25.54
CA GLN A 269 2.91 4.25 26.28
C GLN A 269 1.48 3.78 26.55
N ALA A 270 0.56 4.69 26.88
CA ALA A 270 -0.85 4.40 27.09
C ALA A 270 -1.52 3.89 25.81
N HIS A 271 -1.26 4.54 24.66
CA HIS A 271 -1.74 4.08 23.36
C HIS A 271 -1.23 2.70 22.98
N ASP A 272 0.05 2.40 23.22
CA ASP A 272 0.55 1.05 22.95
C ASP A 272 -0.21 0.00 23.77
N TYR A 273 -0.48 0.25 25.05
CA TYR A 273 -1.31 -0.64 25.87
C TYR A 273 -2.75 -0.75 25.35
N ALA A 274 -3.37 0.37 24.95
CA ALA A 274 -4.74 0.40 24.44
C ALA A 274 -4.90 -0.31 23.08
N ASN A 275 -3.88 -0.27 22.22
CA ASN A 275 -3.93 -0.76 20.84
C ASN A 275 -3.29 -2.14 20.65
N ARG A 276 -2.94 -2.87 21.72
CA ARG A 276 -2.44 -4.24 21.62
C ARG A 276 -3.59 -5.19 21.22
N ALA A 277 -3.33 -6.05 20.24
CA ALA A 277 -4.29 -7.02 19.71
C ALA A 277 -4.87 -7.95 20.79
N GLU A 278 -4.06 -8.19 21.82
CA GLU A 278 -4.45 -8.74 23.09
C GLU A 278 -5.11 -7.65 23.95
N MET A 279 -6.32 -7.25 23.56
CA MET A 279 -7.22 -6.45 24.39
C MET A 279 -7.73 -7.38 25.52
N PHE A 280 -6.82 -7.79 26.40
CA PHE A 280 -7.11 -8.44 27.67
C PHE A 280 -7.43 -7.36 28.70
N HIS A 281 -8.23 -7.74 29.69
CA HIS A 281 -8.54 -6.94 30.89
C HIS A 281 -7.35 -6.12 31.40
N ASP A 282 -6.17 -6.75 31.49
CA ASP A 282 -4.97 -6.16 32.09
C ASP A 282 -4.29 -5.06 31.26
N THR A 283 -4.42 -5.04 29.93
CA THR A 283 -3.76 -4.01 29.10
C THR A 283 -4.52 -2.69 29.15
N SER A 284 -5.86 -2.75 29.12
CA SER A 284 -6.70 -1.54 29.28
C SER A 284 -6.54 -0.90 30.66
N LEU A 285 -6.43 -1.71 31.71
CA LEU A 285 -6.17 -1.22 33.08
C LEU A 285 -4.78 -0.60 33.26
N LYS A 286 -3.82 -0.88 32.38
CA LYS A 286 -2.50 -0.22 32.37
C LYS A 286 -2.50 1.09 31.59
N ALA A 287 -3.33 1.21 30.55
CA ALA A 287 -3.43 2.42 29.74
C ALA A 287 -4.07 3.59 30.53
N GLU A 288 -5.12 3.32 31.29
CA GLU A 288 -5.84 4.32 32.09
C GLU A 288 -4.93 5.20 32.97
N PRO A 289 -4.12 4.65 33.90
CA PRO A 289 -3.30 5.48 34.79
C PRO A 289 -2.18 6.23 34.05
N LEU A 290 -1.78 5.76 32.86
CA LEU A 290 -0.79 6.45 32.03
C LEU A 290 -1.41 7.70 31.35
N PHE A 291 -2.63 7.57 30.82
CA PHE A 291 -3.37 8.74 30.31
C PHE A 291 -3.65 9.76 31.40
N GLU A 292 -4.07 9.33 32.59
CA GLU A 292 -4.31 10.24 33.72
C GLU A 292 -3.04 11.01 34.12
N GLN A 293 -1.89 10.35 34.13
CA GLN A 293 -0.61 11.01 34.39
C GLN A 293 -0.23 11.97 33.26
N ALA A 294 -0.45 11.61 32.00
CA ALA A 294 -0.22 12.50 30.85
C ALA A 294 -1.07 13.79 30.97
N ILE A 295 -2.36 13.64 31.27
CA ILE A 295 -3.30 14.75 31.51
C ILE A 295 -2.87 15.61 32.70
N LYS A 296 -2.37 15.00 33.78
CA LYS A 296 -1.87 15.73 34.94
C LYS A 296 -0.64 16.57 34.61
N LEU A 297 0.24 16.08 33.72
CA LEU A 297 1.44 16.79 33.27
C LEU A 297 1.14 17.87 32.24
N ASP A 298 0.10 17.68 31.42
CA ASP A 298 -0.40 18.68 30.48
C ASP A 298 -1.94 18.67 30.42
N PRO A 299 -2.60 19.53 31.22
CA PRO A 299 -4.06 19.62 31.23
C PRO A 299 -4.70 20.15 29.93
N ASN A 300 -3.89 20.60 28.95
CA ASN A 300 -4.39 21.02 27.63
C ASN A 300 -4.20 19.93 26.56
N PHE A 301 -3.74 18.73 26.94
CA PHE A 301 -3.47 17.63 26.02
C PHE A 301 -4.76 16.92 25.58
N ALA A 302 -5.51 17.55 24.67
CA ALA A 302 -6.83 17.08 24.21
C ALA A 302 -6.85 15.62 23.72
N ALA A 303 -5.81 15.17 23.00
CA ALA A 303 -5.74 13.79 22.54
C ALA A 303 -5.58 12.76 23.69
N ALA A 304 -4.94 13.13 24.81
CA ALA A 304 -4.84 12.25 25.97
C ALA A 304 -6.20 12.06 26.65
N PHE A 305 -7.02 13.11 26.71
CA PHE A 305 -8.42 13.03 27.14
C PHE A 305 -9.24 12.11 26.21
N ALA A 306 -9.11 12.26 24.89
CA ALA A 306 -9.78 11.39 23.92
C ALA A 306 -9.36 9.92 24.08
N GLY A 307 -8.06 9.65 24.24
CA GLY A 307 -7.52 8.31 24.47
C GLY A 307 -8.06 7.68 25.77
N LEU A 308 -8.09 8.43 26.87
CA LEU A 308 -8.69 7.96 28.12
C LEU A 308 -10.18 7.64 27.95
N SER A 309 -10.94 8.50 27.26
CA SER A 309 -12.35 8.24 26.98
C SER A 309 -12.58 6.95 26.17
N MET A 310 -11.74 6.67 25.17
CA MET A 310 -11.80 5.43 24.40
C MET A 310 -11.53 4.20 25.28
N VAL A 311 -10.50 4.25 26.13
CA VAL A 311 -10.19 3.16 27.08
C VAL A 311 -11.36 2.91 28.03
N GLU A 312 -11.90 3.95 28.65
CA GLU A 312 -13.02 3.86 29.59
C GLU A 312 -14.29 3.32 28.91
N SER A 313 -14.59 3.77 27.70
CA SER A 313 -15.71 3.27 26.89
C SER A 313 -15.57 1.79 26.58
N TRP A 314 -14.35 1.36 26.23
CA TRP A 314 -14.07 -0.03 25.89
C TRP A 314 -14.12 -0.94 27.12
N VAL A 315 -13.56 -0.51 28.26
CA VAL A 315 -13.63 -1.21 29.54
C VAL A 315 -15.08 -1.40 29.99
N TYR A 316 -15.88 -0.31 29.93
CA TYR A 316 -17.30 -0.34 30.24
C TYR A 316 -18.06 -1.34 29.37
N HIS A 317 -17.80 -1.34 28.06
CA HIS A 317 -18.44 -2.24 27.12
C HIS A 317 -18.07 -3.71 27.34
N SER A 318 -16.80 -3.97 27.63
CA SER A 318 -16.22 -5.30 27.49
C SER A 318 -16.36 -6.14 28.75
N PHE A 319 -16.08 -5.59 29.93
CA PHE A 319 -16.03 -6.39 31.16
C PHE A 319 -16.32 -5.66 32.48
N ASP A 320 -16.38 -4.33 32.53
CA ASP A 320 -16.63 -3.57 33.77
C ASP A 320 -17.71 -2.48 33.58
N PRO A 321 -19.00 -2.85 33.42
CA PRO A 321 -20.08 -1.93 33.05
C PRO A 321 -20.59 -1.08 34.23
N VAL A 322 -19.69 -0.51 35.03
CA VAL A 322 -20.07 0.36 36.16
C VAL A 322 -20.36 1.80 35.72
N PRO A 323 -21.35 2.49 36.30
CA PRO A 323 -21.73 3.84 35.87
C PRO A 323 -20.60 4.88 35.92
N SER A 324 -19.64 4.74 36.85
CA SER A 324 -18.49 5.64 36.97
C SER A 324 -17.57 5.59 35.74
N ARG A 325 -17.37 4.41 35.14
CA ARG A 325 -16.59 4.22 33.91
C ARG A 325 -17.24 4.94 32.73
N ARG A 326 -18.55 4.77 32.57
CA ARG A 326 -19.35 5.47 31.55
C ARG A 326 -19.25 6.99 31.71
N GLU A 327 -19.42 7.50 32.93
CA GLU A 327 -19.36 8.93 33.19
C GLU A 327 -17.96 9.48 32.92
N LYS A 328 -16.92 8.77 33.37
CA LYS A 328 -15.53 9.13 33.11
C LYS A 328 -15.23 9.15 31.61
N ALA A 329 -15.73 8.20 30.83
CA ALA A 329 -15.60 8.22 29.38
C ALA A 329 -16.23 9.47 28.74
N ARG A 330 -17.45 9.82 29.14
CA ARG A 330 -18.15 11.02 28.64
C ARG A 330 -17.41 12.30 28.98
N LEU A 331 -17.07 12.50 30.25
CA LEU A 331 -16.40 13.72 30.72
C LEU A 331 -15.05 13.94 30.02
N ASN A 332 -14.28 12.88 29.80
CA ASN A 332 -13.00 13.01 29.09
C ASN A 332 -13.20 13.31 27.58
N ALA A 333 -14.21 12.73 26.92
CA ALA A 333 -14.49 13.08 25.52
C ALA A 333 -14.96 14.53 25.38
N GLU A 334 -15.85 14.98 26.27
CA GLU A 334 -16.32 16.36 26.29
C GLU A 334 -15.19 17.35 26.58
N GLU A 335 -14.27 17.01 27.50
CA GLU A 335 -13.11 17.85 27.79
C GLU A 335 -12.12 17.92 26.62
N ALA A 336 -11.89 16.79 25.93
CA ALA A 336 -11.08 16.78 24.70
C ALA A 336 -11.64 17.76 23.65
N LEU A 337 -12.96 17.75 23.45
CA LEU A 337 -13.64 18.65 22.51
C LEU A 337 -13.78 20.09 23.04
N ARG A 338 -13.80 20.29 24.36
CA ARG A 338 -13.74 21.63 24.96
C ARG A 338 -12.38 22.29 24.68
N LEU A 339 -11.30 21.52 24.79
CA LEU A 339 -9.93 21.96 24.51
C LEU A 339 -9.70 22.16 23.00
N GLN A 340 -10.18 21.21 22.19
CA GLN A 340 -10.04 21.25 20.74
C GLN A 340 -11.34 20.79 20.04
N PRO A 341 -12.26 21.72 19.70
CA PRO A 341 -13.57 21.38 19.14
C PRO A 341 -13.57 20.72 17.77
N ASP A 342 -12.47 20.79 17.04
CA ASP A 342 -12.32 20.19 15.71
C ASP A 342 -11.47 18.91 15.72
N LEU A 343 -11.11 18.39 16.91
CA LEU A 343 -10.28 17.21 17.08
C LEU A 343 -11.04 15.95 16.63
N PRO A 344 -10.65 15.31 15.51
CA PRO A 344 -11.35 14.13 15.02
C PRO A 344 -11.35 12.95 16.00
N GLU A 345 -10.25 12.76 16.72
CA GLU A 345 -10.08 11.75 17.76
C GLU A 345 -11.02 12.01 18.95
N GLY A 346 -11.30 13.27 19.28
CA GLY A 346 -12.28 13.66 20.29
C GLY A 346 -13.71 13.29 19.89
N HIS A 347 -14.08 13.55 18.63
CA HIS A 347 -15.37 13.13 18.08
C HIS A 347 -15.50 11.61 18.01
N LEU A 348 -14.42 10.89 17.68
CA LEU A 348 -14.39 9.43 17.71
C LEU A 348 -14.65 8.90 19.13
N ALA A 349 -13.97 9.48 20.12
CA ALA A 349 -14.12 9.12 21.53
C ALA A 349 -15.54 9.41 22.06
N LEU A 350 -16.10 10.59 21.75
CA LEU A 350 -17.46 10.94 22.15
C LEU A 350 -18.50 10.00 21.50
N GLY A 351 -18.32 9.69 20.21
CA GLY A 351 -19.16 8.72 19.51
C GLY A 351 -19.16 7.34 20.18
N PHE A 352 -17.99 6.84 20.60
CA PHE A 352 -17.89 5.58 21.33
C PHE A 352 -18.50 5.64 22.74
N SER A 353 -18.38 6.79 23.42
CA SER A 353 -19.04 7.01 24.72
C SER A 353 -20.57 6.91 24.59
N TYR A 354 -21.17 7.55 23.58
CA TYR A 354 -22.61 7.40 23.29
C TYR A 354 -22.97 5.97 22.87
N TYR A 355 -22.18 5.37 21.98
CA TYR A 355 -22.47 4.05 21.40
C TYR A 355 -22.46 2.93 22.45
N TYR A 356 -21.42 2.88 23.30
CA TYR A 356 -21.27 1.86 24.31
C TYR A 356 -21.94 2.21 25.63
N GLY A 357 -21.81 3.46 26.06
CA GLY A 357 -22.27 3.95 27.37
C GLY A 357 -23.79 4.11 27.46
N ASP A 358 -24.39 4.84 26.52
CA ASP A 358 -25.82 5.17 26.55
C ASP A 358 -26.65 4.34 25.57
N ARG A 359 -25.98 3.73 24.59
CA ARG A 359 -26.61 3.17 23.39
C ARG A 359 -27.42 4.22 22.62
N ASP A 360 -27.00 5.46 22.72
CA ASP A 360 -27.56 6.57 21.95
C ASP A 360 -26.97 6.56 20.54
N TYR A 361 -27.60 5.77 19.68
CA TYR A 361 -27.10 5.54 18.32
C TYR A 361 -27.23 6.75 17.41
N GLU A 362 -28.13 7.70 17.74
CA GLU A 362 -28.32 8.90 16.93
C GLU A 362 -27.17 9.88 17.15
N HIS A 363 -26.88 10.22 18.41
CA HIS A 363 -25.75 11.08 18.75
C HIS A 363 -24.42 10.41 18.39
N ALA A 364 -24.26 9.11 18.65
CA ALA A 364 -23.07 8.38 18.26
C ALA A 364 -22.78 8.47 16.75
N LEU A 365 -23.81 8.30 15.90
CA LEU A 365 -23.65 8.37 14.45
C LEU A 365 -23.25 9.77 13.98
N ALA A 366 -23.81 10.83 14.59
CA ALA A 366 -23.43 12.21 14.29
C ALA A 366 -21.94 12.47 14.57
N GLU A 367 -21.46 12.01 15.72
CA GLU A 367 -20.06 12.14 16.13
C GLU A 367 -19.11 11.33 15.23
N PHE A 368 -19.46 10.08 14.92
CA PHE A 368 -18.65 9.25 14.01
C PHE A 368 -18.57 9.83 12.59
N GLU A 369 -19.61 10.53 12.11
CA GLU A 369 -19.60 11.20 10.82
C GLU A 369 -18.69 12.45 10.79
N ILE A 370 -18.50 13.11 11.93
CA ILE A 370 -17.48 14.16 12.06
C ILE A 370 -16.08 13.52 12.09
N ALA A 371 -15.89 12.51 12.95
CA ALA A 371 -14.62 11.79 13.09
C ALA A 371 -14.13 11.24 11.75
N ARG A 372 -15.00 10.55 10.99
CA ARG A 372 -14.67 9.98 9.67
C ARG A 372 -14.20 11.01 8.65
N ARG A 373 -14.69 12.25 8.70
CA ARG A 373 -14.24 13.33 7.80
C ARG A 373 -12.83 13.81 8.16
N GLY A 374 -12.48 13.79 9.45
CA GLY A 374 -11.13 14.14 9.94
C GLY A 374 -10.13 12.98 9.87
N LEU A 375 -10.61 11.74 9.95
CA LEU A 375 -9.85 10.50 9.94
C LEU A 375 -10.39 9.54 8.86
N PRO A 376 -10.24 9.88 7.56
CA PRO A 376 -10.81 9.10 6.45
C PRO A 376 -10.28 7.66 6.35
N ASN A 377 -9.16 7.35 7.00
CA ASN A 377 -8.59 6.01 7.08
C ASN A 377 -8.72 5.35 8.46
N GLU A 378 -9.53 5.91 9.37
CA GLU A 378 -9.79 5.27 10.67
C GLU A 378 -10.86 4.20 10.53
N SER A 379 -10.45 2.92 10.59
CA SER A 379 -11.33 1.77 10.41
C SER A 379 -12.45 1.72 11.45
N GLN A 380 -12.16 2.12 12.69
CA GLN A 380 -13.12 2.06 13.79
C GLN A 380 -14.38 2.92 13.55
N ALA A 381 -14.22 4.08 12.92
CA ALA A 381 -15.35 4.97 12.60
C ALA A 381 -16.32 4.30 11.62
N TYR A 382 -15.80 3.72 10.51
CA TYR A 382 -16.62 2.99 9.54
C TYR A 382 -17.26 1.74 10.15
N PHE A 383 -16.52 1.00 10.97
CA PHE A 383 -17.03 -0.17 11.67
C PHE A 383 -18.21 0.19 12.60
N ALA A 384 -18.09 1.27 13.37
CA ALA A 384 -19.13 1.71 14.29
C ALA A 384 -20.39 2.22 13.54
N ILE A 385 -20.21 3.04 12.51
CA ILE A 385 -21.30 3.51 11.63
C ILE A 385 -22.04 2.32 11.01
N GLY A 386 -21.30 1.39 10.40
CA GLY A 386 -21.89 0.19 9.79
C GLY A 386 -22.65 -0.66 10.82
N SER A 387 -22.09 -0.83 12.02
CA SER A 387 -22.75 -1.56 13.11
C SER A 387 -24.05 -0.91 13.57
N ILE A 388 -24.11 0.42 13.65
CA ILE A 388 -25.34 1.16 13.96
C ILE A 388 -26.36 0.99 12.83
N GLN A 389 -25.95 1.21 11.58
CA GLN A 389 -26.81 1.09 10.41
C GLN A 389 -27.42 -0.31 10.28
N ARG A 390 -26.64 -1.35 10.59
CA ARG A 390 -27.12 -2.74 10.66
C ARG A 390 -28.25 -2.90 11.67
N ARG A 391 -28.10 -2.34 12.88
CA ARG A 391 -29.15 -2.37 13.92
C ARG A 391 -30.42 -1.60 13.52
N GLN A 392 -30.28 -0.61 12.65
CA GLN A 392 -31.37 0.18 12.09
C GLN A 392 -32.01 -0.45 10.84
N GLY A 393 -31.54 -1.62 10.38
CA GLY A 393 -32.04 -2.27 9.16
C GLY A 393 -31.56 -1.63 7.85
N LYS A 394 -30.58 -0.71 7.92
CA LYS A 394 -29.95 -0.05 6.74
C LYS A 394 -28.83 -0.94 6.20
N TRP A 395 -29.20 -2.09 5.63
CA TRP A 395 -28.26 -3.16 5.28
C TRP A 395 -27.25 -2.75 4.20
N THR A 396 -27.69 -2.02 3.17
CA THR A 396 -26.82 -1.61 2.06
C THR A 396 -25.76 -0.63 2.54
N GLU A 397 -26.14 0.37 3.33
CA GLU A 397 -25.23 1.35 3.91
C GLU A 397 -24.28 0.70 4.93
N SER A 398 -24.81 -0.23 5.74
CA SER A 398 -24.02 -1.04 6.67
C SER A 398 -22.93 -1.81 5.95
N ASN A 399 -23.27 -2.54 4.89
CA ASN A 399 -22.32 -3.33 4.10
C ASN A 399 -21.23 -2.43 3.51
N ALA A 400 -21.59 -1.29 2.90
CA ALA A 400 -20.61 -0.36 2.34
C ALA A 400 -19.61 0.16 3.40
N ASN A 401 -20.08 0.50 4.60
CA ASN A 401 -19.21 0.96 5.68
C ASN A 401 -18.35 -0.18 6.25
N LEU A 402 -18.90 -1.38 6.46
CA LEU A 402 -18.16 -2.54 6.96
C LEU A 402 -17.13 -3.06 5.94
N GLU A 403 -17.45 -3.03 4.64
CA GLU A 403 -16.51 -3.30 3.56
C GLU A 403 -15.37 -2.28 3.60
N LYS A 404 -15.67 -0.99 3.72
CA LYS A 404 -14.65 0.06 3.84
C LYS A 404 -13.75 -0.17 5.06
N ALA A 405 -14.32 -0.48 6.22
CA ALA A 405 -13.55 -0.87 7.41
C ALA A 405 -12.64 -2.07 7.13
N ALA A 406 -13.14 -3.12 6.46
CA ALA A 406 -12.35 -4.30 6.09
C ALA A 406 -11.23 -3.97 5.07
N THR A 407 -11.40 -2.96 4.21
CA THR A 407 -10.31 -2.52 3.32
C THR A 407 -9.20 -1.76 4.06
N LEU A 408 -9.52 -1.11 5.17
CA LEU A 408 -8.58 -0.35 6.01
C LEU A 408 -7.92 -1.25 7.06
N ASP A 409 -8.63 -2.26 7.54
CA ASP A 409 -8.15 -3.20 8.56
C ASP A 409 -8.42 -4.67 8.19
N PRO A 410 -7.80 -5.17 7.10
CA PRO A 410 -8.12 -6.47 6.49
C PRO A 410 -7.81 -7.71 7.34
N LYS A 411 -6.97 -7.59 8.38
CA LYS A 411 -6.62 -8.69 9.30
C LYS A 411 -7.34 -8.58 10.64
N ASN A 412 -8.15 -7.56 10.87
CA ASN A 412 -8.92 -7.44 12.11
C ASN A 412 -10.14 -8.36 12.07
N ILE A 413 -10.07 -9.41 12.89
CA ILE A 413 -11.09 -10.46 12.94
C ILE A 413 -12.48 -9.92 13.31
N ASN A 414 -12.56 -8.91 14.16
CA ASN A 414 -13.85 -8.33 14.58
C ASN A 414 -14.54 -7.62 13.42
N VAL A 415 -13.78 -6.92 12.58
CA VAL A 415 -14.31 -6.25 11.38
C VAL A 415 -14.83 -7.29 10.39
N VAL A 416 -14.04 -8.33 10.11
CA VAL A 416 -14.40 -9.40 9.17
C VAL A 416 -15.64 -10.17 9.65
N ILE A 417 -15.70 -10.55 10.94
CA ILE A 417 -16.86 -11.25 11.51
C ILE A 417 -18.14 -10.41 11.39
N ASN A 418 -18.08 -9.10 11.71
CA ASN A 418 -19.26 -8.25 11.61
C ASN A 418 -19.72 -8.03 10.17
N LEU A 419 -18.79 -7.92 9.21
CA LEU A 419 -19.13 -7.87 7.79
C LEU A 419 -19.83 -9.16 7.35
N CYS A 420 -19.33 -10.33 7.75
CA CYS A 420 -19.99 -11.62 7.49
C CYS A 420 -21.41 -11.67 8.07
N PHE A 421 -21.59 -11.24 9.32
CA PHE A 421 -22.93 -11.17 9.93
C PHE A 421 -23.86 -10.19 9.21
N SER A 422 -23.34 -9.07 8.70
CA SER A 422 -24.12 -8.12 7.91
C SER A 422 -24.60 -8.75 6.60
N TYR A 423 -23.74 -9.47 5.89
CA TYR A 423 -24.13 -10.17 4.67
C TYR A 423 -25.16 -11.27 4.92
N ILE A 424 -24.99 -12.08 5.95
CA ILE A 424 -25.95 -13.14 6.33
C ILE A 424 -27.31 -12.52 6.67
N ALA A 425 -27.34 -11.43 7.41
CA ALA A 425 -28.60 -10.77 7.75
C ALA A 425 -29.27 -10.13 6.53
N SER A 426 -28.49 -9.56 5.60
CA SER A 426 -29.00 -8.96 4.38
C SER A 426 -29.52 -9.96 3.34
N SER A 427 -29.16 -11.25 3.42
CA SER A 427 -29.62 -12.28 2.48
C SER A 427 -30.93 -12.96 2.89
N VAL A 428 -31.40 -12.71 4.12
CA VAL A 428 -32.66 -13.24 4.68
C VAL A 428 -33.84 -12.30 4.41
N HIS A 429 -33.57 -11.08 3.96
CA HIS A 429 -34.54 -10.06 3.55
C HIS A 429 -34.44 -9.81 2.05
#